data_AF-A0A257EK36-F1
#
_entry.id   AF-A0A257EK36-F1
#
_cell.length_a   1.000
_cell.length_b   1.000
_cell.length_c   1.000
_cell.angle_alpha   90.00
_cell.angle_beta   90.00
_cell.angle_gamma   90.00
#
_symmetry.space_group_name_H-M   'P 1'
#
loop_
_entity.id
_entity.type
_entity.pdbx_description
1 polymer ?
#
loop_
_entity_poly.entity_id
_entity_poly.type
_entity_poly.pdbx_seq_one_letter_code
_entity_poly.pdbx_strand_id
1 'polypeptide(L)'
;MDVPIGGLTSRSDWRVQTERRWWALVEAERESLALWLPVAFAAGVGGWFLLPWAEQRLALAVAMAGLALAGLLLRWRPLLAAALLVLAGMGAAEWRSARVAHPVLAARTIAGVAGTVSALENRPDRDQYRLLVAPDTGGALVRLSLHGAPPPGL
;
A
#
# COMPACT_ATOMS: atom_id res chain seq x y z
N MET A 1 0.99 76.75 27.52
CA MET A 1 0.17 75.57 27.88
C MET A 1 -0.04 74.81 26.58
N ASP A 2 0.94 73.99 26.21
CA ASP A 2 0.96 73.27 24.94
C ASP A 2 0.34 71.90 25.15
N VAL A 3 -0.79 71.66 24.49
CA VAL A 3 -1.48 70.37 24.51
C VAL A 3 -0.83 69.49 23.43
N PRO A 4 -0.25 68.32 23.77
CA PRO A 4 0.34 67.44 22.78
C PRO A 4 -0.78 66.61 22.13
N ILE A 5 -1.05 66.86 20.86
CA ILE A 5 -1.81 65.97 19.97
C ILE A 5 -0.86 64.89 19.46
N GLY A 6 -0.57 63.91 20.31
CA GLY A 6 0.18 62.70 19.96
C GLY A 6 -0.72 61.47 20.05
N GLY A 7 -1.07 60.86 18.91
CA GLY A 7 -1.76 59.58 18.93
C GLY A 7 -2.59 59.23 17.70
N LEU A 8 -2.05 59.39 16.49
CA LEU A 8 -2.68 58.84 15.27
C LEU A 8 -1.69 57.94 14.50
N THR A 9 -1.18 56.89 15.15
CA THR A 9 -0.40 55.83 14.50
C THR A 9 -1.08 54.45 14.62
N SER A 10 -2.40 54.39 14.49
CA SER A 10 -3.19 53.14 14.59
C SER A 10 -3.70 52.61 13.23
N ARG A 11 -3.42 53.30 12.11
CA ARG A 11 -3.95 52.90 10.79
C ARG A 11 -3.01 52.05 9.93
N SER A 12 -1.73 51.93 10.25
CA SER A 12 -0.73 51.15 9.47
C SER A 12 -0.42 49.78 10.04
N ASP A 13 -0.80 49.52 11.30
CA ASP A 13 -0.43 48.30 12.03
C ASP A 13 -1.18 47.05 11.53
N TRP A 14 -2.40 47.24 11.00
CA TRP A 14 -3.23 46.13 10.53
C TRP A 14 -2.68 45.45 9.26
N ARG A 15 -2.00 46.18 8.36
CA ARG A 15 -1.41 45.61 7.13
C ARG A 15 -0.16 44.80 7.41
N VAL A 16 0.71 45.32 8.27
CA VAL A 16 1.96 44.64 8.66
C VAL A 16 1.66 43.39 9.50
N GLN A 17 0.61 43.44 10.32
CA GLN A 17 0.20 42.28 11.12
C GLN A 17 -0.50 41.20 10.29
N THR A 18 -1.23 41.57 9.22
CA THR A 18 -1.77 40.57 8.30
C THR A 18 -0.65 39.89 7.52
N GLU A 19 0.28 40.64 6.93
CA GLU A 19 1.41 40.07 6.18
C GLU A 19 2.20 39.04 6.99
N ARG A 20 2.51 39.32 8.26
CA ARG A 20 3.23 38.36 9.13
C ARG A 20 2.43 37.09 9.42
N ARG A 21 1.11 37.19 9.57
CA ARG A 21 0.23 36.01 9.75
C ARG A 21 0.14 35.17 8.47
N TRP A 22 0.11 35.82 7.31
CA TRP A 22 0.14 35.13 6.01
C TRP A 22 1.46 34.36 5.81
N TRP A 23 2.61 34.97 6.12
CA TRP A 23 3.90 34.30 6.03
C TRP A 23 4.05 33.13 7.03
N ALA A 24 3.53 33.28 8.26
CA ALA A 24 3.56 32.19 9.25
C ALA A 24 2.68 30.99 8.84
N LEU A 25 1.53 31.23 8.21
CA LEU A 25 0.69 30.15 7.66
C LEU A 25 1.35 29.46 6.45
N VAL A 26 2.02 30.22 5.59
CA VAL A 26 2.76 29.69 4.43
C VAL A 26 3.96 28.83 4.86
N GLU A 27 4.65 29.22 5.94
CA GLU A 27 5.76 28.43 6.48
C GLU A 27 5.26 27.17 7.22
N ALA A 28 4.14 27.26 7.95
CA ALA A 28 3.51 26.11 8.62
C ALA A 28 2.97 25.06 7.63
N GLU A 29 2.45 25.50 6.47
CA GLU A 29 2.01 24.60 5.39
C GLU A 29 3.16 23.78 4.79
N ARG A 30 4.40 24.33 4.75
CA ARG A 30 5.57 23.59 4.25
C ARG A 30 5.98 22.44 5.15
N GLU A 31 5.85 22.60 6.47
CA GLU A 31 6.15 21.53 7.44
C GLU A 31 5.04 20.46 7.44
N SER A 32 3.79 20.84 7.23
CA SER A 32 2.65 19.91 7.14
C SER A 32 2.72 18.99 5.92
N LEU A 33 3.20 19.49 4.76
CA LEU A 33 3.32 18.68 3.55
C LEU A 33 4.22 17.45 3.76
N ALA A 34 5.28 17.56 4.57
CA ALA A 34 6.16 16.43 4.89
C ALA A 34 5.45 15.33 5.69
N LEU A 35 4.48 15.68 6.54
CA LEU A 35 3.69 14.72 7.33
C LEU A 35 2.65 13.97 6.49
N TRP A 36 2.18 14.56 5.40
CA TRP A 36 1.24 13.92 4.49
C TRP A 36 1.88 12.97 3.49
N LEU A 37 3.20 13.04 3.29
CA LEU A 37 3.95 12.10 2.44
C LEU A 37 3.69 10.62 2.80
N PRO A 38 3.92 10.19 4.06
CA PRO A 38 3.69 8.81 4.46
C PRO A 38 2.21 8.42 4.40
N VAL A 39 1.29 9.35 4.66
CA VAL A 39 -0.16 9.10 4.57
C VAL A 39 -0.58 8.83 3.12
N ALA A 40 -0.12 9.65 2.17
CA ALA A 40 -0.41 9.46 0.75
C ALA A 40 0.17 8.13 0.22
N PHE A 41 1.40 7.80 0.61
CA PHE A 41 2.01 6.52 0.26
C PHE A 41 1.22 5.33 0.85
N ALA A 42 0.90 5.39 2.14
CA ALA A 42 0.12 4.35 2.81
C ALA A 42 -1.28 4.21 2.24
N ALA A 43 -1.92 5.30 1.81
CA ALA A 43 -3.21 5.27 1.12
C ALA A 43 -3.14 4.49 -0.20
N GLY A 44 -2.05 4.64 -0.96
CA GLY A 44 -1.81 3.83 -2.18
C GLY A 44 -1.66 2.34 -1.89
N VAL A 45 -0.92 1.99 -0.83
CA VAL A 45 -0.78 0.59 -0.39
C VAL A 45 -2.12 0.04 0.12
N GLY A 46 -2.84 0.81 0.93
CA GLY A 46 -4.15 0.42 1.47
C GLY A 46 -5.18 0.23 0.36
N GLY A 47 -5.24 1.16 -0.60
CA GLY A 47 -6.09 1.06 -1.78
C GLY A 47 -5.84 -0.22 -2.58
N TRP A 48 -4.58 -0.67 -2.68
CA TRP A 48 -4.26 -1.94 -3.32
C TRP A 48 -4.94 -3.14 -2.65
N PHE A 49 -4.93 -3.19 -1.31
CA PHE A 49 -5.54 -4.28 -0.53
C PHE A 49 -7.07 -4.20 -0.45
N LEU A 50 -7.64 -2.99 -0.48
CA LEU A 50 -9.09 -2.78 -0.46
C LEU A 50 -9.75 -3.23 -1.76
N LEU A 51 -9.01 -3.25 -2.88
CA LEU A 51 -9.52 -3.56 -4.21
C LEU A 51 -9.14 -4.98 -4.63
N PRO A 52 -10.08 -5.96 -4.55
CA PRO A 52 -9.77 -7.36 -4.83
C PRO A 52 -9.53 -7.63 -6.31
N TRP A 53 -10.19 -6.89 -7.21
CA TRP A 53 -10.12 -7.11 -8.66
C TRP A 53 -9.04 -6.24 -9.33
N ALA A 54 -8.35 -6.82 -10.31
CA ALA A 54 -7.30 -6.14 -11.07
C ALA A 54 -7.82 -4.92 -11.82
N GLU A 55 -9.04 -4.99 -12.36
CA GLU A 55 -9.68 -3.88 -13.10
C GLU A 55 -9.88 -2.65 -12.20
N GLN A 56 -10.28 -2.86 -10.95
CA GLN A 56 -10.48 -1.76 -9.99
C GLN A 56 -9.14 -1.12 -9.64
N ARG A 57 -8.09 -1.94 -9.42
CA ARG A 57 -6.74 -1.41 -9.16
C ARG A 57 -6.25 -0.59 -10.33
N LEU A 58 -6.49 -1.04 -11.56
CA LEU A 58 -6.14 -0.27 -12.77
C LEU A 58 -6.94 1.03 -12.85
N ALA A 59 -8.25 1.00 -12.57
CA ALA A 59 -9.09 2.20 -12.53
C ALA A 59 -8.57 3.23 -11.51
N LEU A 60 -8.16 2.77 -10.32
CA LEU A 60 -7.55 3.63 -9.30
C LEU A 60 -6.22 4.23 -9.79
N ALA A 61 -5.34 3.43 -10.42
CA ALA A 61 -4.10 3.94 -11.01
C ALA A 61 -4.38 5.03 -12.06
N VAL A 62 -5.34 4.80 -12.96
CA VAL A 62 -5.72 5.76 -14.00
C VAL A 62 -6.29 7.04 -13.38
N ALA A 63 -7.15 6.93 -12.38
CA ALA A 63 -7.69 8.09 -11.67
C ALA A 63 -6.58 8.92 -11.01
N MET A 64 -5.63 8.26 -10.35
CA MET A 64 -4.50 8.94 -9.71
C MET A 64 -3.51 9.53 -10.73
N ALA A 65 -3.30 8.87 -11.87
CA ALA A 65 -2.52 9.45 -12.97
C ALA A 65 -3.20 10.69 -13.56
N GLY A 66 -4.53 10.68 -13.70
CA GLY A 66 -5.32 11.85 -14.09
C GLY A 66 -5.19 13.01 -13.10
N LEU A 67 -5.23 12.72 -11.79
CA LEU A 67 -4.98 13.71 -10.72
C LEU A 67 -3.55 14.27 -10.79
N ALA A 68 -2.55 13.44 -11.06
CA ALA A 68 -1.18 13.89 -11.24
C ALA A 68 -1.05 14.84 -12.45
N LEU A 69 -1.67 14.48 -13.59
CA LEU A 69 -1.70 15.34 -14.78
C LEU A 69 -2.44 16.67 -14.52
N ALA A 70 -3.58 16.62 -13.82
CA ALA A 70 -4.31 17.82 -13.43
C ALA A 70 -3.44 18.71 -12.51
N GLY A 71 -2.76 18.13 -11.52
CA GLY A 71 -1.81 18.85 -10.66
C GLY A 71 -0.66 19.49 -11.45
N LEU A 72 -0.16 18.80 -12.48
CA LEU A 72 0.87 19.34 -13.37
C LEU A 72 0.35 20.53 -14.19
N LEU A 73 -0.83 20.39 -14.82
CA LEU A 73 -1.45 21.44 -15.63
C LEU A 73 -1.82 22.69 -14.80
N LEU A 74 -2.34 22.49 -13.60
CA LEU A 74 -2.66 23.57 -12.65
C LEU A 74 -1.41 24.11 -11.92
N ARG A 75 -0.22 23.56 -12.16
CA ARG A 75 1.04 23.85 -11.45
C ARG A 75 0.91 23.70 -9.92
N TRP A 76 -0.01 22.87 -9.47
CA TRP A 76 -0.28 22.61 -8.07
C TRP A 76 0.60 21.45 -7.56
N ARG A 77 1.83 21.81 -7.18
CA ARG A 77 2.87 20.88 -6.70
C ARG A 77 2.43 19.89 -5.61
N PRO A 78 1.67 20.27 -4.56
CA PRO A 78 1.28 19.31 -3.53
C PRO A 78 0.29 18.26 -4.04
N LEU A 79 -0.64 18.63 -4.94
CA LEU A 79 -1.55 17.67 -5.56
C LEU A 79 -0.78 16.67 -6.43
N LEU A 80 0.16 17.16 -7.24
CA LEU A 80 1.05 16.32 -8.04
C LEU A 80 1.85 15.35 -7.14
N ALA A 81 2.48 15.86 -6.08
CA ALA A 81 3.27 15.05 -5.16
C ALA A 81 2.42 13.97 -4.48
N ALA A 82 1.24 14.33 -3.95
CA ALA A 82 0.31 13.40 -3.32
C ALA A 82 -0.13 12.29 -4.29
N ALA A 83 -0.50 12.66 -5.52
CA ALA A 83 -0.92 11.69 -6.53
C ALA A 83 0.21 10.73 -6.92
N LEU A 84 1.44 11.23 -7.09
CA LEU A 84 2.61 10.40 -7.37
C LEU A 84 2.96 9.47 -6.21
N LEU A 85 2.81 9.90 -4.96
CA LEU A 85 3.05 9.07 -3.78
C LEU A 85 2.04 7.93 -3.64
N VAL A 86 0.75 8.19 -3.90
CA VAL A 86 -0.28 7.14 -3.95
C VAL A 86 0.05 6.13 -5.04
N LEU A 87 0.42 6.59 -6.24
CA LEU A 87 0.85 5.71 -7.34
C LEU A 87 2.07 4.88 -6.96
N ALA A 88 3.06 5.49 -6.30
CA ALA A 88 4.26 4.80 -5.82
C ALA A 88 3.93 3.73 -4.77
N GLY A 89 3.03 4.02 -3.82
CA GLY A 89 2.55 3.05 -2.84
C GLY A 89 1.85 1.86 -3.48
N MET A 90 0.97 2.13 -4.45
CA MET A 90 0.26 1.09 -5.18
C MET A 90 1.21 0.23 -6.03
N GLY A 91 2.19 0.86 -6.70
CA GLY A 91 3.22 0.16 -7.46
C GLY A 91 4.15 -0.70 -6.57
N ALA A 92 4.48 -0.23 -5.36
CA ALA A 92 5.26 -1.01 -4.40
C ALA A 92 4.50 -2.25 -3.92
N ALA A 93 3.19 -2.12 -3.69
CA ALA A 93 2.32 -3.25 -3.34
C ALA A 93 2.22 -4.28 -4.48
N GLU A 94 1.99 -3.82 -5.71
CA GLU A 94 1.93 -4.67 -6.91
C GLU A 94 3.26 -5.40 -7.13
N TRP A 95 4.39 -4.69 -7.05
CA TRP A 95 5.72 -5.28 -7.19
C TRP A 95 6.00 -6.35 -6.13
N ARG A 96 5.59 -6.10 -4.88
CA ARG A 96 5.74 -7.08 -3.81
C ARG A 96 4.87 -8.31 -4.06
N SER A 97 3.63 -8.10 -4.50
CA SER A 97 2.72 -9.20 -4.85
C SER A 97 3.31 -10.05 -5.97
N ALA A 98 3.81 -9.43 -7.04
CA ALA A 98 4.44 -10.11 -8.16
C ALA A 98 5.71 -10.88 -7.76
N ARG A 99 6.53 -10.36 -6.83
CA ARG A 99 7.73 -11.05 -6.33
C ARG A 99 7.45 -12.21 -5.39
N VAL A 100 6.36 -12.15 -4.63
CA VAL A 100 5.94 -13.22 -3.70
C VAL A 100 5.09 -14.27 -4.41
N ALA A 101 4.66 -14.01 -5.65
CA ALA A 101 3.92 -14.96 -6.45
C ALA A 101 4.77 -16.21 -6.72
N HIS A 102 4.59 -17.23 -5.88
CA HIS A 102 4.99 -18.59 -6.21
C HIS A 102 4.11 -19.10 -7.36
N PRO A 103 4.60 -20.04 -8.19
CA PRO A 103 3.79 -20.67 -9.21
C PRO A 103 2.54 -21.29 -8.57
N VAL A 104 1.42 -20.59 -8.74
CA VAL A 104 0.10 -21.02 -8.29
C VAL A 104 -0.49 -21.92 -9.37
N LEU A 105 -1.19 -22.97 -8.95
CA LEU A 105 -1.97 -23.77 -9.89
C LEU A 105 -2.99 -22.86 -10.57
N ALA A 106 -2.87 -22.71 -11.89
CA ALA A 106 -3.74 -21.85 -12.69
C ALA A 106 -5.22 -22.27 -12.62
N ALA A 107 -5.47 -23.55 -12.34
CA ALA A 107 -6.80 -24.10 -12.12
C ALA A 107 -6.74 -25.27 -11.15
N ARG A 108 -7.87 -25.55 -10.48
CA ARG A 108 -8.05 -26.77 -9.69
C ARG A 108 -7.87 -27.98 -10.60
N THR A 109 -6.73 -28.65 -10.46
CA THR A 109 -6.36 -29.81 -11.27
C THR A 109 -6.32 -31.05 -10.38
N ILE A 110 -6.85 -32.16 -10.89
CA ILE A 110 -6.64 -33.48 -10.33
C ILE A 110 -5.46 -34.08 -11.08
N ALA A 111 -4.33 -34.26 -10.40
CA ALA A 111 -3.13 -34.86 -10.96
C ALA A 111 -2.61 -35.96 -10.04
N GLY A 112 -2.03 -37.01 -10.62
CA GLY A 112 -1.29 -38.02 -9.85
C GLY A 112 0.06 -37.45 -9.42
N VAL A 113 0.39 -37.59 -8.14
CA VAL A 113 1.70 -37.22 -7.59
C VAL A 113 2.38 -38.51 -7.14
N ALA A 114 3.50 -38.84 -7.77
CA ALA A 114 4.39 -39.93 -7.34
C ALA A 114 5.64 -39.32 -6.69
N GLY A 115 6.03 -39.84 -5.53
CA GLY A 115 7.13 -39.30 -4.77
C GLY A 115 7.36 -40.04 -3.47
N THR A 116 8.49 -39.72 -2.83
CA THR A 116 8.85 -40.27 -1.53
C THR A 116 8.32 -39.38 -0.41
N VAL A 117 7.78 -39.98 0.65
CA VAL A 117 7.33 -39.24 1.83
C VAL A 117 8.55 -38.78 2.62
N SER A 118 8.74 -37.46 2.71
CA SER A 118 9.87 -36.88 3.44
C SER A 118 9.53 -36.60 4.90
N ALA A 119 8.27 -36.28 5.20
CA ALA A 119 7.81 -36.05 6.57
C ALA A 119 6.31 -36.33 6.71
N LEU A 120 5.95 -36.95 7.82
CA LEU A 120 4.57 -37.18 8.25
C LEU A 120 4.31 -36.35 9.51
N GLU A 121 3.37 -35.42 9.42
CA GLU A 121 2.89 -34.67 10.58
C GLU A 121 1.44 -35.08 10.88
N ASN A 122 1.25 -35.72 12.04
CA ASN A 122 -0.07 -36.09 12.52
C ASN A 122 -0.73 -34.88 13.19
N ARG A 123 -1.91 -34.48 12.70
CA ARG A 123 -2.78 -33.53 13.40
C ARG A 123 -3.99 -34.26 13.99
N PRO A 124 -3.88 -34.75 15.24
CA PRO A 124 -4.94 -35.50 15.90
C PRO A 124 -6.22 -34.67 16.15
N ASP A 125 -6.10 -33.33 16.16
CA ASP A 125 -7.22 -32.39 16.38
C ASP A 125 -8.21 -32.31 15.20
N ARG A 126 -7.84 -32.77 13.99
CA ARG A 126 -8.70 -32.65 12.79
C ARG A 126 -8.87 -33.92 11.96
N ASP A 127 -8.46 -35.08 12.49
CA ASP A 127 -8.47 -36.36 11.77
C ASP A 127 -7.81 -36.25 10.36
N GLN A 128 -6.73 -35.47 10.31
CA GLN A 128 -6.00 -35.15 9.09
C GLN A 128 -4.50 -35.43 9.26
N TYR A 129 -3.95 -36.14 8.28
CA TYR A 129 -2.52 -36.39 8.18
C TYR A 129 -1.92 -35.46 7.13
N ARG A 130 -0.90 -34.68 7.52
CA ARG A 130 -0.16 -33.81 6.62
C ARG A 130 1.11 -34.53 6.20
N LEU A 131 1.14 -34.95 4.94
CA LEU A 131 2.29 -35.55 4.31
C LEU A 131 3.03 -34.49 3.50
N LEU A 132 4.35 -34.41 3.70
CA LEU A 132 5.24 -33.74 2.78
C LEU A 132 5.82 -34.81 1.86
N VAL A 133 5.52 -34.70 0.57
CA VAL A 133 5.99 -35.62 -0.46
C VAL A 133 6.99 -34.88 -1.33
N ALA A 134 8.18 -35.45 -1.48
CA ALA A 134 9.17 -35.04 -2.45
C ALA A 134 8.86 -35.75 -3.78
N PRO A 135 8.44 -35.04 -4.85
CA PRO A 135 8.10 -35.67 -6.12
C PRO A 135 9.31 -36.34 -6.76
N ASP A 136 9.14 -37.54 -7.32
CA ASP A 136 10.24 -38.28 -7.98
C ASP A 136 10.70 -37.59 -9.28
N THR A 137 9.81 -36.82 -9.91
CA THR A 137 10.12 -35.97 -11.07
C THR A 137 10.97 -34.75 -10.73
N GLY A 138 11.27 -34.53 -9.46
CA GLY A 138 11.95 -33.34 -8.96
C GLY A 138 11.02 -32.11 -8.91
N GLY A 139 11.40 -31.11 -8.11
CA GLY A 139 10.63 -29.87 -7.96
C GLY A 139 10.34 -29.50 -6.51
N ALA A 140 9.33 -28.66 -6.30
CA ALA A 140 8.95 -28.20 -4.97
C ALA A 140 8.32 -29.33 -4.14
N LEU A 141 8.57 -29.32 -2.82
CA LEU A 141 7.91 -30.22 -1.87
C LEU A 141 6.40 -30.01 -1.92
N VAL A 142 5.64 -31.09 -2.09
CA VAL A 142 4.19 -31.06 -2.16
C VAL A 142 3.62 -31.42 -0.79
N ARG A 143 2.83 -30.52 -0.20
CA ARG A 143 2.08 -30.79 1.03
C ARG A 143 0.71 -31.38 0.70
N LEU A 144 0.51 -32.64 1.04
CA LEU A 144 -0.77 -33.35 0.90
C LEU A 144 -1.45 -33.45 2.27
N SER A 145 -2.75 -33.17 2.32
CA SER A 145 -3.59 -33.47 3.49
C SER A 145 -4.46 -34.68 3.18
N LEU A 146 -4.21 -35.80 3.86
CA LEU A 146 -5.07 -36.98 3.82
C LEU A 146 -6.10 -36.88 4.93
N HIS A 147 -7.35 -37.23 4.60
CA HIS A 147 -8.40 -37.44 5.59
C HIS A 147 -8.50 -38.95 5.84
N GLY A 148 -8.43 -39.35 7.10
CA GLY A 148 -8.36 -40.76 7.50
C GLY A 148 -6.93 -41.30 7.63
N ALA A 149 -6.79 -42.41 8.36
CA ALA A 149 -5.50 -43.00 8.68
C ALA A 149 -4.77 -43.49 7.42
N PRO A 150 -3.46 -43.18 7.25
CA PRO A 150 -2.66 -43.75 6.18
C PRO A 150 -2.56 -45.28 6.38
N PRO A 151 -2.48 -46.06 5.28
CA PRO A 151 -2.29 -47.49 5.37
C PRO A 151 -0.99 -47.83 6.14
N PRO A 152 -0.98 -48.93 6.91
CA PRO A 152 0.19 -49.30 7.71
C PRO A 152 1.38 -49.62 6.80
N GLY A 153 2.54 -49.01 7.06
CA GLY A 153 3.79 -49.24 6.34
C GLY A 153 4.28 -48.08 5.44
N LEU A 154 3.68 -46.90 5.56
CA LEU A 154 4.15 -45.63 4.97
C LEU A 154 5.26 -44.98 5.79
#